data_AF-A0A3D4B8X5-F1
#
_entry.id   AF-A0A3D4B8X5-F1
#
_cell.length_a   1.000
_cell.length_b   1.000
_cell.length_c   1.000
_cell.angle_alpha   90.00
_cell.angle_beta   90.00
_cell.angle_gamma   90.00
#
_symmetry.space_group_name_H-M   'P 1'
#
loop_
_entity.id
_entity.type
_entity.pdbx_description
1 polymer ?
#
loop_
_entity_poly.entity_id
_entity_poly.type
_entity_poly.pdbx_seq_one_letter_code
_entity_poly.pdbx_strand_id
1 'polypeptide(L)'
;MTALHDPGSMVISEDIAQKYLGITQGGYQKALGQRLSIKRNNTEYLFTISGIMQNIPDNSSLQMDFVIYFENFENGKLRIGSN
;
A
#
# COMPACT_ATOMS: atom_id res chain seq x y z
N MET A 1 9.73 10.94 11.35
CA MET A 1 9.06 9.62 11.28
C MET A 1 8.86 9.29 9.81
N THR A 2 9.38 8.14 9.40
CA THR A 2 9.23 7.49 8.09
C THR A 2 7.88 6.84 7.82
N ALA A 3 7.17 7.06 6.72
CA ALA A 3 5.94 6.28 6.43
C ALA A 3 6.23 4.81 6.04
N LEU A 4 7.44 4.50 5.54
CA LEU A 4 7.84 3.18 5.04
C LEU A 4 9.13 2.72 5.73
N HIS A 5 9.03 2.22 6.97
CA HIS A 5 10.18 1.69 7.71
C HIS A 5 9.99 0.26 8.22
N ASP A 6 8.76 -0.21 8.37
CA ASP A 6 8.49 -1.53 8.93
C ASP A 6 8.10 -2.51 7.81
N PRO A 7 8.71 -3.71 7.75
CA PRO A 7 8.16 -4.84 7.02
C PRO A 7 6.71 -5.07 7.47
N GLY A 8 5.78 -5.08 6.52
CA GLY A 8 4.33 -5.10 6.79
C GLY A 8 3.65 -3.72 6.85
N SER A 9 4.36 -2.61 6.62
CA SER A 9 3.75 -1.29 6.44
C SER A 9 3.31 -1.03 4.99
N MET A 10 2.24 -0.26 4.83
CA MET A 10 1.65 0.13 3.55
C MET A 10 1.18 1.59 3.56
N VAL A 11 1.44 2.29 2.47
CA VAL A 11 0.83 3.59 2.17
C VAL A 11 -0.22 3.38 1.08
N ILE A 12 -1.43 3.92 1.26
CA ILE A 12 -2.52 3.81 0.28
C ILE A 12 -2.87 5.17 -0.32
N SER A 13 -3.43 5.22 -1.53
CA SER A 13 -3.96 6.46 -2.09
C SER A 13 -5.25 6.91 -1.37
N GLU A 14 -5.63 8.19 -1.55
CA GLU A 14 -6.91 8.72 -1.05
C GLU A 14 -8.09 7.92 -1.64
N ASP A 15 -8.00 7.51 -2.91
CA ASP A 15 -9.02 6.70 -3.57
C ASP A 15 -9.18 5.31 -2.94
N ILE A 16 -8.07 4.65 -2.58
CA ILE A 16 -8.12 3.36 -1.88
C ILE A 16 -8.72 3.54 -0.48
N ALA A 17 -8.35 4.61 0.23
CA ALA A 17 -8.92 4.91 1.54
C ALA A 17 -10.43 5.16 1.46
N GLN A 18 -10.89 5.88 0.44
CA GLN A 18 -12.32 6.12 0.23
C GLN A 18 -13.05 4.84 -0.17
N LYS A 19 -12.53 4.11 -1.16
CA LYS A 19 -13.18 2.93 -1.75
C LYS A 19 -13.32 1.76 -0.77
N TYR A 20 -12.30 1.51 0.04
CA TYR A 20 -12.25 0.32 0.90
C TYR A 20 -12.50 0.62 2.38
N LEU A 21 -12.21 1.83 2.85
CA LEU A 21 -12.39 2.21 4.26
C LEU A 21 -13.49 3.26 4.46
N GLY A 22 -14.05 3.83 3.39
CA GLY A 22 -15.02 4.94 3.47
C GLY A 22 -14.42 6.22 4.05
N ILE A 23 -13.10 6.38 4.02
CA ILE A 23 -12.39 7.50 4.65
C ILE A 23 -12.10 8.57 3.61
N THR A 24 -12.59 9.78 3.85
CA THR A 24 -12.37 10.97 3.02
C THR A 24 -11.45 11.98 3.72
N GLN A 25 -11.13 13.09 3.02
CA GLN A 25 -10.35 14.19 3.58
C GLN A 25 -10.92 14.65 4.93
N GLY A 26 -10.05 14.75 5.94
CA GLY A 26 -10.42 15.00 7.35
C GLY A 26 -10.58 13.74 8.21
N GLY A 27 -10.66 12.55 7.61
CA GLY A 27 -10.79 11.27 8.30
C GLY A 27 -9.53 10.40 8.32
N TYR A 28 -8.44 10.81 7.65
CA TYR A 28 -7.25 9.98 7.38
C TYR A 28 -6.58 9.39 8.60
N GLN A 29 -6.65 10.09 9.74
CA GLN A 29 -6.14 9.57 11.01
C GLN A 29 -6.80 8.23 11.41
N LYS A 30 -8.05 8.00 10.99
CA LYS A 30 -8.78 6.76 11.26
C LYS A 30 -8.26 5.58 10.44
N ALA A 31 -7.60 5.81 9.30
CA ALA A 31 -7.06 4.75 8.46
C ALA A 31 -5.74 4.21 9.02
N LEU A 32 -4.95 5.09 9.65
CA LEU A 32 -3.64 4.74 10.20
C LEU A 32 -3.77 3.65 11.27
N GLY A 33 -2.94 2.62 11.15
CA GLY A 33 -2.96 1.44 12.03
C GLY A 33 -4.02 0.39 11.68
N GLN A 34 -4.95 0.66 10.76
CA GLN A 34 -5.84 -0.38 10.24
C GLN A 34 -5.06 -1.36 9.35
N ARG A 35 -5.62 -2.56 9.18
CA ARG A 35 -5.01 -3.60 8.36
C ARG A 35 -5.80 -3.85 7.09
N LEU A 36 -5.09 -3.91 5.98
CA LEU A 36 -5.61 -4.31 4.68
C LEU A 36 -4.95 -5.61 4.25
N SER A 37 -5.75 -6.52 3.70
CA SER A 37 -5.23 -7.76 3.12
C SER A 37 -5.17 -7.65 1.60
N ILE A 38 -4.05 -8.10 1.04
CA ILE A 38 -3.85 -8.27 -0.39
C ILE A 38 -3.73 -9.75 -0.68
N LYS A 39 -4.57 -10.25 -1.58
CA LYS A 39 -4.51 -11.63 -2.05
C LYS A 39 -3.68 -11.71 -3.33
N ARG A 40 -2.60 -12.50 -3.31
CA ARG A 40 -1.76 -12.79 -4.49
C ARG A 40 -1.45 -14.28 -4.54
N ASN A 41 -1.74 -14.94 -5.67
CA ASN A 41 -1.48 -16.37 -5.90
C ASN A 41 -1.95 -17.27 -4.74
N ASN A 42 -3.21 -17.11 -4.32
CA ASN A 42 -3.83 -17.79 -3.18
C ASN A 42 -3.18 -17.55 -1.81
N THR A 43 -2.18 -16.68 -1.71
CA THR A 43 -1.59 -16.24 -0.45
C THR A 43 -2.18 -14.89 -0.07
N GLU A 44 -2.60 -14.75 1.19
CA GLU A 44 -3.07 -13.50 1.76
C GLU A 44 -1.93 -12.82 2.51
N TYR A 45 -1.66 -11.56 2.17
CA TYR A 45 -0.65 -10.73 2.79
C TYR A 45 -1.33 -9.62 3.55
N LEU A 46 -1.05 -9.51 4.85
CA LEU A 46 -1.65 -8.52 5.71
C LEU A 46 -0.68 -7.36 5.91
N PHE A 47 -1.16 -6.14 5.63
CA PHE A 47 -0.38 -4.92 5.80
C PHE A 47 -1.06 -3.96 6.74
N THR A 48 -0.27 -3.21 7.51
CA THR A 48 -0.74 -2.13 8.38
C THR A 48 -0.58 -0.81 7.63
N ILE A 49 -1.66 -0.03 7.58
CA ILE A 49 -1.64 1.28 6.93
C ILE A 49 -0.82 2.23 7.79
N SER A 50 0.29 2.70 7.25
CA SER A 50 1.21 3.64 7.88
C SER A 50 1.08 5.06 7.33
N GLY A 51 0.38 5.22 6.20
CA GLY A 51 0.17 6.52 5.57
C GLY A 51 -0.93 6.51 4.52
N ILE A 52 -1.39 7.71 4.19
CA ILE A 52 -2.22 7.96 3.01
C ILE A 52 -1.49 8.98 2.15
N MET A 53 -1.35 8.67 0.86
CA MET A 53 -0.76 9.56 -0.13
C MET A 53 -1.86 10.22 -0.97
N GLN A 54 -1.63 11.46 -1.37
CA GLN A 54 -2.48 12.14 -2.33
C GLN A 54 -2.51 11.35 -3.66
N ASN A 55 -3.66 11.35 -4.33
CA ASN A 55 -3.80 10.70 -5.63
C ASN A 55 -2.81 11.30 -6.63
N ILE A 56 -2.17 10.42 -7.42
CA ILE A 56 -1.28 10.84 -8.51
C ILE A 56 -2.14 11.36 -9.65
N PRO A 57 -1.77 12.46 -10.33
CA PRO A 57 -2.53 12.98 -11.46
C PRO A 57 -2.73 11.93 -12.57
N ASP A 58 -3.94 11.88 -13.14
CA ASP A 58 -4.35 10.88 -14.13
C ASP A 58 -3.47 10.85 -15.40
N ASN A 59 -2.80 11.96 -15.71
CA ASN A 59 -1.89 12.09 -16.85
C ASN A 59 -0.43 11.70 -16.52
N SER A 60 -0.20 11.08 -15.36
CA SER A 60 1.10 10.54 -14.97
C SER A 60 1.33 9.19 -15.62
N SER A 61 2.55 8.96 -16.11
CA SER A 61 3.00 7.61 -16.53
C SER A 61 3.17 6.66 -15.34
N LEU A 62 3.18 7.19 -14.12
CA LEU A 62 3.24 6.43 -12.87
C LEU A 62 1.85 6.41 -12.24
N GLN A 63 1.20 5.25 -12.23
CA GLN A 63 -0.06 5.01 -11.55
C GLN A 63 0.18 4.02 -10.41
N MET A 64 -0.11 4.44 -9.18
CA MET A 64 0.10 3.64 -7.98
C MET A 64 -1.10 3.78 -7.05
N ASP A 65 -1.75 2.67 -6.74
CA ASP A 65 -2.86 2.63 -5.77
C ASP A 65 -2.35 2.52 -4.32
N PHE A 66 -1.21 1.86 -4.14
CA PHE A 66 -0.57 1.69 -2.84
C PHE A 66 0.94 1.43 -3.01
N VAL A 67 1.70 1.70 -1.95
CA VAL A 67 3.13 1.45 -1.85
C VAL A 67 3.38 0.58 -0.62
N ILE A 68 4.21 -0.45 -0.79
CA ILE A 68 4.64 -1.34 0.30
C ILE A 68 6.15 -1.41 0.35
N TYR A 69 6.68 -1.69 1.54
CA TYR A 69 8.13 -1.82 1.73
C TYR A 69 8.67 -3.00 0.90
N PHE A 70 9.78 -2.79 0.17
CA PHE A 70 10.27 -3.77 -0.80
C PHE A 70 10.76 -5.08 -0.16
N GLU A 71 11.32 -5.04 1.05
CA GLU A 71 11.75 -6.26 1.76
C GLU A 71 10.58 -7.23 2.04
N ASN A 72 9.31 -6.76 1.96
CA ASN A 72 8.15 -7.65 1.99
C ASN A 72 8.15 -8.67 0.83
N PHE A 73 8.90 -8.42 -0.25
CA PHE A 73 9.08 -9.33 -1.38
C PHE A 73 10.37 -10.14 -1.35
N GLU A 74 11.37 -9.81 -0.52
CA GLU A 74 12.66 -10.52 -0.51
C GLU A 74 12.56 -11.95 0.04
N ASN A 75 11.58 -12.23 0.90
CA ASN A 75 11.28 -13.60 1.34
C ASN A 75 10.58 -14.45 0.26
N GLY A 76 10.11 -13.84 -0.83
CA GLY A 76 9.57 -14.51 -2.00
C GLY A 76 10.60 -14.52 -3.12
N LYS A 77 11.54 -15.48 -3.12
CA LYS A 77 12.57 -15.73 -4.16
C LYS A 77 12.38 -14.87 -5.41
N LEU A 78 13.08 -13.73 -5.47
CA LEU A 78 13.12 -12.87 -6.64
C LEU A 78 13.71 -13.69 -7.81
N ARG A 79 12.85 -14.22 -8.68
CA ARG A 79 13.27 -14.75 -9.97
C ARG A 79 13.32 -13.57 -10.92
N ILE A 80 14.51 -12.99 -11.07
CA ILE A 80 14.79 -12.11 -12.20
C ILE A 80 14.81 -13.04 -13.41
N GLY A 81 13.74 -13.02 -14.20
CA GLY A 81 13.73 -13.69 -15.50
C GLY A 81 14.74 -13.01 -16.41
N SER A 82 15.86 -13.67 -16.68
CA SER A 82 16.67 -13.39 -17.85
C SER A 82 15.92 -13.88 -19.10
N ASN A 83 15.84 -12.99 -20.09
CA ASN A 83 15.32 -13.20 -21.46
C ASN A 83 15.29 -14.65 -21.96
#